data_AF-A0AAV6Y678-F1
#
_entry.id   AF-A0AAV6Y678-F1
#
_cell.length_a   1.000
_cell.length_b   1.000
_cell.length_c   1.000
_cell.angle_alpha   90.00
_cell.angle_beta   90.00
_cell.angle_gamma   90.00
#
_symmetry.space_group_name_H-M   'P 1'
#
loop_
_entity.id
_entity.type
_entity.pdbx_description
1 polymer ?
#
loop_
_entity_poly.entity_id
_entity_poly.type
_entity_poly.pdbx_seq_one_letter_code
_entity_poly.pdbx_strand_id
1 'polypeptide(L)'
;MKRSNKYSFLVPNGDNSQITRNDFPPDFTFGTGTSAYQHEGAATRGDRVADGSNANVTVDMYDRFKEDIDYMKKMGLDAFRFSISWPRVLPGGRRAAGVNKEGIKFYNEVIDTLLANELCFWEFGDRVKYWVTLNEPWSYTTSGYAQCLFPPSPPQNVPGSLENIGVTYKASKKLLSLYQDSNAAGNTAGVDEVNNPKLTPRKACVDPIRVKYHQDHLANILLAMTRDGVNVKGYFVWSWCDNFEWTTGYLARFGLMYVDYKNDLARYPKDSALWFAKFLVRMPKTPSNKRIANFVDTESQKKLRAMEE
;
A
#
# COMPACT_ATOMS: atom_id res chain seq x y z
N MET A 1 -23.35 -34.97 7.44
CA MET A 1 -22.33 -34.42 8.36
C MET A 1 -22.39 -32.90 8.33
N LYS A 2 -22.35 -32.22 9.49
CA LYS A 2 -21.95 -30.80 9.50
C LYS A 2 -20.45 -30.76 9.21
N ARG A 3 -20.01 -29.97 8.22
CA ARG A 3 -18.57 -29.64 8.08
C ARG A 3 -18.17 -28.91 9.37
N SER A 4 -17.07 -29.30 10.02
CA SER A 4 -16.49 -28.44 11.06
C SER A 4 -16.11 -27.12 10.41
N ASN A 5 -16.48 -26.00 11.04
CA ASN A 5 -16.06 -24.71 10.52
C ASN A 5 -14.56 -24.57 10.82
N LYS A 6 -13.72 -24.69 9.78
CA LYS A 6 -12.26 -24.52 9.88
C LYS A 6 -11.87 -23.24 10.64
N TYR A 7 -12.71 -22.21 10.53
CA TYR A 7 -12.53 -20.89 11.10
C TYR A 7 -13.42 -20.64 12.34
N SER A 8 -13.73 -21.69 13.11
CA SER A 8 -14.40 -21.56 14.41
C SER A 8 -13.51 -20.95 15.50
N PHE A 9 -12.19 -20.97 15.32
CA PHE A 9 -11.23 -20.34 16.22
C PHE A 9 -11.14 -18.81 16.04
N LEU A 10 -11.60 -18.27 14.91
CA LEU A 10 -11.59 -16.83 14.66
C LEU A 10 -12.64 -16.15 15.54
N VAL A 11 -12.14 -15.45 16.56
CA VAL A 11 -12.88 -14.67 17.55
C VAL A 11 -12.45 -13.20 17.42
N PRO A 12 -13.38 -12.23 17.34
CA PRO A 12 -13.03 -10.81 17.37
C PRO A 12 -12.16 -10.46 18.57
N ASN A 13 -11.04 -9.77 18.33
CA ASN A 13 -10.01 -9.42 19.31
C ASN A 13 -9.25 -10.60 19.98
N GLY A 14 -9.51 -11.85 19.57
CA GLY A 14 -8.82 -13.04 20.08
C GLY A 14 -7.38 -13.20 19.59
N ASP A 15 -6.82 -14.40 19.78
CA ASP A 15 -5.56 -14.79 19.14
C ASP A 15 -5.83 -15.21 17.68
N ASN A 16 -5.41 -14.36 16.76
CA ASN A 16 -5.49 -14.58 15.32
C ASN A 16 -4.11 -14.86 14.69
N SER A 17 -3.06 -15.09 15.49
CA SER A 17 -1.68 -15.26 15.01
C SER A 17 -1.45 -16.47 14.08
N GLN A 18 -2.32 -17.47 14.18
CA GLN A 18 -2.27 -18.73 13.45
C GLN A 18 -2.87 -18.70 12.03
N ILE A 19 -3.32 -17.54 11.53
CA ILE A 19 -3.74 -17.39 10.14
C ILE A 19 -2.54 -17.32 9.18
N THR A 20 -2.70 -17.86 7.98
CA THR A 20 -1.67 -17.90 6.94
C THR A 20 -2.24 -17.48 5.59
N ARG A 21 -1.40 -17.14 4.59
CA ARG A 21 -1.89 -16.91 3.22
C ARG A 21 -2.64 -18.11 2.61
N ASN A 22 -2.41 -19.32 3.12
CA ASN A 22 -3.09 -20.55 2.66
C ASN A 22 -4.52 -20.70 3.22
N ASP A 23 -4.94 -19.82 4.12
CA ASP A 23 -6.33 -19.74 4.57
C ASP A 23 -7.21 -18.96 3.61
N PHE A 24 -6.61 -18.20 2.69
CA PHE A 24 -7.24 -17.44 1.62
C PHE A 24 -7.24 -18.22 0.28
N PRO A 25 -8.06 -17.81 -0.70
CA PRO A 25 -8.03 -18.40 -2.05
C PRO A 25 -6.65 -18.33 -2.72
N PRO A 26 -6.26 -19.31 -3.57
CA PRO A 26 -4.96 -19.28 -4.27
C PRO A 26 -4.75 -18.10 -5.23
N ASP A 27 -5.84 -17.46 -5.66
CA ASP A 27 -5.90 -16.25 -6.49
C ASP A 27 -5.97 -14.95 -5.67
N PHE A 28 -5.99 -15.02 -4.34
CA PHE A 28 -6.04 -13.84 -3.48
C PHE A 28 -4.70 -13.10 -3.48
N THR A 29 -4.74 -11.82 -3.85
CA THR A 29 -3.56 -10.98 -4.04
C THR A 29 -3.15 -10.29 -2.74
N PHE A 30 -1.93 -10.52 -2.25
CA PHE A 30 -1.35 -9.72 -1.17
C PHE A 30 -0.39 -8.67 -1.72
N GLY A 31 -0.54 -7.43 -1.28
CA GLY A 31 0.28 -6.33 -1.76
C GLY A 31 0.48 -5.21 -0.73
N THR A 32 1.15 -4.16 -1.17
CA THR A 32 1.40 -2.95 -0.38
C THR A 32 1.08 -1.69 -1.19
N GLY A 33 0.75 -0.61 -0.50
CA GLY A 33 0.34 0.66 -1.08
C GLY A 33 1.28 1.82 -0.76
N THR A 34 1.44 2.70 -1.73
CA THR A 34 2.10 4.01 -1.63
C THR A 34 1.27 5.08 -2.36
N SER A 35 1.70 6.34 -2.27
CA SER A 35 1.19 7.42 -3.10
C SER A 35 2.32 8.36 -3.52
N ALA A 36 2.22 8.92 -4.72
CA ALA A 36 3.27 9.69 -5.37
C ALA A 36 3.83 10.83 -4.50
N TYR A 37 2.96 11.70 -3.99
CA TYR A 37 3.36 12.86 -3.17
C TYR A 37 4.04 12.42 -1.86
N GLN A 38 3.59 11.31 -1.28
CA GLN A 38 4.11 10.84 -0.01
C GLN A 38 5.43 10.09 -0.15
N HIS A 39 5.75 9.49 -1.31
CA HIS A 39 6.90 8.59 -1.47
C HIS A 39 7.96 9.02 -2.50
N GLU A 40 7.60 9.66 -3.62
CA GLU A 40 8.54 9.89 -4.74
C GLU A 40 9.67 10.85 -4.40
N GLY A 41 9.36 12.02 -3.83
CA GLY A 41 10.31 13.12 -3.73
C GLY A 41 10.67 13.71 -5.09
N ALA A 42 11.92 14.13 -5.25
CA ALA A 42 12.45 14.82 -6.42
C ALA A 42 11.59 16.02 -6.91
N ALA A 43 10.98 16.77 -5.97
CA ALA A 43 10.15 17.93 -6.27
C ALA A 43 10.87 19.25 -5.96
N THR A 44 10.89 20.17 -6.94
CA THR A 44 11.56 21.48 -6.82
C THR A 44 10.87 22.42 -5.83
N ARG A 45 9.55 22.28 -5.65
CA ARG A 45 8.74 23.00 -4.67
C ARG A 45 7.45 22.22 -4.37
N GLY A 46 7.31 21.74 -3.14
CA GLY A 46 6.06 21.30 -2.53
C GLY A 46 5.60 22.24 -1.43
N ASP A 47 4.37 22.05 -0.96
CA ASP A 47 3.77 22.84 0.11
C ASP A 47 4.25 22.38 1.50
N ARG A 48 4.26 23.31 2.46
CA ARG A 48 4.63 23.04 3.85
C ARG A 48 3.39 22.85 4.72
N VAL A 49 3.46 21.92 5.66
CA VAL A 49 2.43 21.71 6.69
C VAL A 49 2.80 22.42 7.99
N ALA A 50 1.97 22.29 9.04
CA ALA A 50 2.00 23.16 10.22
C ALA A 50 3.31 23.10 11.05
N ASP A 51 4.06 21.99 10.99
CA ASP A 51 5.39 21.87 11.60
C ASP A 51 6.54 22.46 10.74
N GLY A 52 6.20 22.98 9.55
CA GLY A 52 7.15 23.51 8.56
C GLY A 52 7.77 22.46 7.64
N SER A 53 7.48 21.16 7.83
CA SER A 53 7.97 20.08 6.96
C SER A 53 7.23 20.05 5.60
N ASN A 54 7.78 19.32 4.62
CA ASN A 54 7.25 19.17 3.27
C ASN A 54 7.73 17.84 2.66
N ALA A 55 7.15 17.47 1.51
CA ALA A 55 7.45 16.24 0.79
C ALA A 55 8.44 16.40 -0.40
N ASN A 56 9.29 17.43 -0.43
CA ASN A 56 10.19 17.67 -1.56
C ASN A 56 11.13 16.47 -1.86
N VAL A 57 11.57 15.78 -0.81
CA VAL A 57 12.44 14.60 -0.85
C VAL A 57 11.71 13.37 -0.28
N THR A 58 10.99 13.52 0.84
CA THR A 58 10.33 12.43 1.57
C THR A 58 11.25 11.22 1.77
N VAL A 59 11.03 10.11 1.06
CA VAL A 59 11.82 8.88 1.14
C VAL A 59 12.51 8.52 -0.18
N ASP A 60 12.53 9.47 -1.12
CA ASP A 60 13.36 9.42 -2.32
C ASP A 60 13.11 8.18 -3.20
N MET A 61 11.85 7.72 -3.27
CA MET A 61 11.49 6.59 -4.11
C MET A 61 11.76 6.87 -5.60
N TYR A 62 11.85 8.13 -6.02
CA TYR A 62 12.22 8.51 -7.38
C TYR A 62 13.56 7.90 -7.83
N ASP A 63 14.60 7.98 -6.98
CA ASP A 63 15.90 7.38 -7.25
C ASP A 63 16.07 5.98 -6.61
N ARG A 64 15.27 5.63 -5.58
CA ARG A 64 15.41 4.39 -4.78
C ARG A 64 14.41 3.27 -5.06
N PHE A 65 13.45 3.42 -5.98
CA PHE A 65 12.41 2.39 -6.24
C PHE A 65 12.95 0.97 -6.50
N LYS A 66 14.18 0.83 -7.02
CA LYS A 66 14.83 -0.47 -7.27
C LYS A 66 15.19 -1.20 -5.96
N GLU A 67 15.57 -0.47 -4.90
CA GLU A 67 15.77 -0.99 -3.54
C GLU A 67 14.44 -1.43 -2.92
N ASP A 68 13.43 -0.55 -2.98
CA ASP A 68 12.09 -0.81 -2.43
C ASP A 68 11.44 -2.04 -3.08
N ILE A 69 11.55 -2.22 -4.40
CA ILE A 69 10.99 -3.37 -5.13
C ILE A 69 11.72 -4.69 -4.80
N ASP A 70 13.03 -4.67 -4.59
CA ASP A 70 13.78 -5.87 -4.16
C ASP A 70 13.34 -6.34 -2.77
N TYR A 71 13.19 -5.42 -1.82
CA TYR A 71 12.60 -5.73 -0.51
C TYR A 71 11.16 -6.24 -0.60
N MET A 72 10.30 -5.69 -1.48
CA MET A 72 8.94 -6.24 -1.71
C MET A 72 8.98 -7.69 -2.23
N LYS A 73 9.93 -7.99 -3.13
CA LYS A 73 10.14 -9.34 -3.69
C LYS A 73 10.66 -10.32 -2.64
N LYS A 74 11.56 -9.88 -1.75
CA LYS A 74 12.06 -10.62 -0.58
C LYS A 74 10.96 -10.88 0.44
N MET A 75 10.09 -9.91 0.72
CA MET A 75 8.90 -10.09 1.57
C MET A 75 7.89 -11.09 0.98
N GLY A 76 7.89 -11.31 -0.34
CA GLY A 76 7.03 -12.28 -1.01
C GLY A 76 5.61 -11.77 -1.35
N LEU A 77 5.47 -10.45 -1.47
CA LEU A 77 4.25 -9.79 -1.95
C LEU A 77 3.95 -10.22 -3.40
N ASP A 78 2.66 -10.27 -3.76
CA ASP A 78 2.19 -10.60 -5.12
C ASP A 78 1.95 -9.33 -5.97
N ALA A 79 1.71 -8.16 -5.35
CA ALA A 79 1.41 -6.89 -6.06
C ALA A 79 1.87 -5.62 -5.32
N PHE A 80 2.04 -4.53 -6.09
CA PHE A 80 2.38 -3.20 -5.61
C PHE A 80 1.42 -2.14 -6.17
N ARG A 81 0.90 -1.26 -5.29
CA ARG A 81 -0.02 -0.17 -5.63
C ARG A 81 0.67 1.17 -5.41
N PHE A 82 0.91 1.90 -6.50
CA PHE A 82 1.39 3.29 -6.49
C PHE A 82 0.41 4.20 -7.26
N SER A 83 0.67 5.51 -7.25
CA SER A 83 -0.04 6.48 -8.10
C SER A 83 0.93 7.23 -9.01
N ILE A 84 0.42 7.75 -10.13
CA ILE A 84 1.19 8.58 -11.07
C ILE A 84 1.01 10.05 -10.69
N SER A 85 2.12 10.76 -10.47
CA SER A 85 2.11 12.20 -10.23
C SER A 85 1.74 12.96 -11.51
N TRP A 86 0.51 13.50 -11.55
CA TRP A 86 0.04 14.33 -12.66
C TRP A 86 1.01 15.47 -13.03
N PRO A 87 1.54 16.29 -12.09
CA PRO A 87 2.51 17.32 -12.45
C PRO A 87 3.87 16.76 -12.90
N ARG A 88 4.25 15.53 -12.52
CA ARG A 88 5.48 14.90 -13.05
C ARG A 88 5.35 14.55 -14.53
N VAL A 89 4.18 14.11 -15.01
CA VAL A 89 3.95 13.77 -16.44
C VAL A 89 3.42 14.93 -17.28
N LEU A 90 2.60 15.80 -16.69
CA LEU A 90 1.92 16.94 -17.31
C LEU A 90 2.13 18.20 -16.44
N PRO A 91 3.33 18.79 -16.42
CA PRO A 91 3.64 19.95 -15.57
C PRO A 91 2.79 21.18 -15.89
N GLY A 92 2.40 21.38 -17.16
CA GLY A 92 1.45 22.41 -17.57
C GLY A 92 -0.03 22.05 -17.36
N GLY A 93 -0.34 20.96 -16.63
CA GLY A 93 -1.68 20.45 -16.34
C GLY A 93 -2.43 19.84 -17.53
N ARG A 94 -2.24 20.37 -18.74
CA ARG A 94 -2.92 19.97 -19.99
C ARG A 94 -1.92 19.38 -20.98
N ARG A 95 -2.28 18.32 -21.71
CA ARG A 95 -1.44 17.70 -22.77
C ARG A 95 -0.93 18.69 -23.84
N ALA A 96 -1.73 19.72 -24.15
CA ALA A 96 -1.35 20.78 -25.10
C ALA A 96 -0.22 21.70 -24.59
N ALA A 97 0.03 21.75 -23.29
CA ALA A 97 1.13 22.50 -22.67
C ALA A 97 2.43 21.67 -22.56
N GLY A 98 2.49 20.51 -23.23
CA GLY A 98 3.64 19.61 -23.24
C GLY A 98 3.46 18.39 -22.33
N VAL A 99 4.31 17.38 -22.57
CA VAL A 99 4.42 16.14 -21.79
C VAL A 99 5.88 15.99 -21.35
N ASN A 100 6.12 15.74 -20.07
CA ASN A 100 7.46 15.49 -19.56
C ASN A 100 7.90 14.06 -19.87
N LYS A 101 8.84 13.90 -20.81
CA LYS A 101 9.33 12.59 -21.25
C LYS A 101 10.09 11.83 -20.15
N GLU A 102 10.89 12.52 -19.34
CA GLU A 102 11.60 11.87 -18.22
C GLU A 102 10.62 11.43 -17.12
N GLY A 103 9.55 12.20 -16.90
CA GLY A 103 8.45 11.80 -16.02
C GLY A 103 7.74 10.52 -16.48
N ILE A 104 7.50 10.37 -17.80
CA ILE A 104 6.95 9.14 -18.38
C ILE A 104 7.96 7.97 -18.28
N LYS A 105 9.23 8.23 -18.56
CA LYS A 105 10.32 7.23 -18.47
C LYS A 105 10.47 6.67 -17.06
N PHE A 106 10.40 7.51 -16.02
CA PHE A 106 10.42 7.06 -14.62
C PHE A 106 9.33 6.03 -14.34
N TYR A 107 8.06 6.29 -14.70
CA TYR A 107 6.99 5.32 -14.47
C TYR A 107 7.14 4.05 -15.32
N ASN A 108 7.69 4.13 -16.52
CA ASN A 108 8.03 2.94 -17.31
C ASN A 108 9.10 2.10 -16.60
N GLU A 109 10.20 2.70 -16.13
CA GLU A 109 11.26 1.97 -15.40
C GLU A 109 10.73 1.33 -14.11
N VAL A 110 9.83 1.99 -13.38
CA VAL A 110 9.13 1.42 -12.21
C VAL A 110 8.31 0.19 -12.63
N ILE A 111 7.48 0.29 -13.67
CA ILE A 111 6.62 -0.80 -14.16
C ILE A 111 7.45 -1.99 -14.65
N ASP A 112 8.48 -1.73 -15.46
CA ASP A 112 9.33 -2.79 -16.02
C ASP A 112 10.19 -3.45 -14.91
N THR A 113 10.57 -2.71 -13.86
CA THR A 113 11.24 -3.26 -12.67
C THR A 113 10.30 -4.11 -11.80
N LEU A 114 9.01 -3.74 -11.67
CA LEU A 114 8.02 -4.58 -10.98
C LEU A 114 7.82 -5.91 -11.71
N LEU A 115 7.64 -5.86 -13.04
CA LEU A 115 7.49 -7.04 -13.89
C LEU A 115 8.70 -7.97 -13.83
N ALA A 116 9.93 -7.43 -13.93
CA ALA A 116 11.16 -8.19 -13.78
C ALA A 116 11.35 -8.81 -12.37
N ASN A 117 10.56 -8.36 -11.40
CA ASN A 117 10.56 -8.86 -10.03
C ASN A 117 9.31 -9.66 -9.63
N GLU A 118 8.48 -10.03 -10.62
CA GLU A 118 7.28 -10.86 -10.45
C GLU A 118 6.17 -10.21 -9.59
N LEU A 119 6.28 -8.89 -9.34
CA LEU A 119 5.29 -8.10 -8.64
C LEU A 119 4.29 -7.54 -9.66
N CYS A 120 2.99 -7.73 -9.39
CA CYS A 120 1.89 -7.44 -10.32
C CYS A 120 1.85 -8.35 -11.57
N PHE A 121 1.96 -9.66 -11.38
CA PHE A 121 1.47 -10.60 -12.41
C PHE A 121 -0.03 -10.34 -12.72
N TRP A 122 -0.44 -10.65 -13.96
CA TRP A 122 -1.79 -10.48 -14.55
C TRP A 122 -2.13 -9.07 -15.16
N GLU A 123 -1.48 -8.75 -16.29
CA GLU A 123 -1.95 -8.03 -17.52
C GLU A 123 -2.70 -6.66 -17.42
N PHE A 124 -2.31 -5.56 -18.11
CA PHE A 124 -3.06 -4.28 -18.40
C PHE A 124 -3.95 -4.44 -19.65
N GLY A 125 -4.43 -3.32 -20.22
CA GLY A 125 -4.39 -3.15 -21.68
C GLY A 125 -3.25 -3.94 -22.36
N ASP A 126 -2.04 -3.99 -21.76
CA ASP A 126 -1.10 -5.12 -21.90
C ASP A 126 -0.56 -5.75 -20.57
N ARG A 127 0.00 -5.03 -19.54
CA ARG A 127 0.75 -5.64 -18.38
C ARG A 127 0.40 -5.99 -16.85
N VAL A 128 -0.42 -5.67 -15.79
CA VAL A 128 -1.30 -4.75 -14.93
C VAL A 128 -2.69 -4.06 -15.21
N LYS A 129 -3.85 -4.71 -15.00
CA LYS A 129 -5.23 -4.27 -15.39
C LYS A 129 -5.97 -3.32 -14.46
N TYR A 130 -5.51 -3.17 -13.22
CA TYR A 130 -6.32 -2.61 -12.14
C TYR A 130 -6.09 -1.11 -11.94
N TRP A 131 -6.80 -0.32 -12.75
CA TRP A 131 -6.78 1.15 -12.65
C TRP A 131 -7.75 1.67 -11.60
N VAL A 132 -7.22 2.32 -10.56
CA VAL A 132 -7.99 3.11 -9.59
C VAL A 132 -8.01 4.56 -10.06
N THR A 133 -9.17 5.06 -10.49
CA THR A 133 -9.30 6.40 -11.08
C THR A 133 -9.19 7.55 -10.07
N LEU A 134 -9.61 7.33 -8.83
CA LEU A 134 -9.55 8.31 -7.73
C LEU A 134 -9.22 7.58 -6.41
N ASN A 135 -8.21 8.03 -5.69
CA ASN A 135 -8.02 7.66 -4.29
C ASN A 135 -8.93 8.52 -3.41
N GLU A 136 -9.72 7.91 -2.54
CA GLU A 136 -10.52 8.58 -1.50
C GLU A 136 -11.18 9.91 -1.93
N PRO A 137 -12.11 9.89 -2.90
CA PRO A 137 -12.79 11.11 -3.33
C PRO A 137 -13.54 11.82 -2.18
N TRP A 138 -13.95 11.08 -1.14
CA TRP A 138 -14.48 11.69 0.08
C TRP A 138 -13.46 12.60 0.75
N SER A 139 -12.29 12.09 1.13
CA SER A 139 -11.20 12.83 1.80
C SER A 139 -10.77 14.07 1.00
N TYR A 140 -10.67 13.95 -0.33
CA TYR A 140 -10.41 15.11 -1.20
C TYR A 140 -11.50 16.19 -1.13
N THR A 141 -12.78 15.80 -1.11
CA THR A 141 -13.89 16.77 -1.04
C THR A 141 -14.07 17.38 0.35
N THR A 142 -14.04 16.57 1.41
CA THR A 142 -14.32 17.02 2.78
C THR A 142 -13.12 17.73 3.40
N SER A 143 -11.97 17.07 3.47
CA SER A 143 -10.76 17.66 4.04
C SER A 143 -10.14 18.72 3.13
N GLY A 144 -10.30 18.60 1.81
CA GLY A 144 -9.82 19.60 0.84
C GLY A 144 -10.64 20.89 0.74
N TYR A 145 -11.98 20.80 0.69
CA TYR A 145 -12.84 21.96 0.40
C TYR A 145 -13.87 22.34 1.49
N ALA A 146 -14.24 21.43 2.40
CA ALA A 146 -15.18 21.75 3.48
C ALA A 146 -14.46 22.11 4.78
N GLN A 147 -13.47 21.31 5.18
CA GLN A 147 -12.67 21.52 6.39
C GLN A 147 -11.42 22.37 6.12
N CYS A 148 -10.95 22.38 4.86
CA CYS A 148 -9.75 23.10 4.39
C CYS A 148 -8.45 22.68 5.11
N LEU A 149 -8.36 21.42 5.51
CA LEU A 149 -7.18 20.80 6.14
C LEU A 149 -6.15 20.31 5.13
N PHE A 150 -6.59 19.84 3.95
CA PHE A 150 -5.73 19.31 2.89
C PHE A 150 -5.71 20.26 1.67
N PRO A 151 -4.61 20.30 0.89
CA PRO A 151 -4.58 21.04 -0.37
C PRO A 151 -5.78 20.68 -1.28
N PRO A 152 -6.48 21.69 -1.85
CA PRO A 152 -6.04 23.08 -2.01
C PRO A 152 -6.37 24.05 -0.87
N SER A 153 -7.02 23.64 0.23
CA SER A 153 -7.36 24.49 1.39
C SER A 153 -7.82 25.94 1.05
N PRO A 154 -8.83 26.14 0.18
CA PRO A 154 -9.27 27.48 -0.19
C PRO A 154 -9.92 28.19 1.02
N PRO A 155 -9.99 29.54 1.04
CA PRO A 155 -10.67 30.26 2.11
C PRO A 155 -12.13 29.80 2.25
N GLN A 156 -12.58 29.55 3.50
CA GLN A 156 -13.83 28.86 3.82
C GLN A 156 -15.13 29.50 3.27
N ASN A 157 -15.06 30.74 2.76
CA ASN A 157 -16.19 31.48 2.18
C ASN A 157 -16.21 31.55 0.63
N VAL A 158 -15.39 30.76 -0.07
CA VAL A 158 -15.43 30.69 -1.54
C VAL A 158 -16.63 29.83 -2.01
N PRO A 159 -17.59 30.36 -2.81
CA PRO A 159 -18.82 29.65 -3.19
C PRO A 159 -18.61 28.29 -3.89
N GLY A 160 -17.47 28.13 -4.57
CA GLY A 160 -17.11 26.90 -5.29
C GLY A 160 -16.81 25.69 -4.42
N SER A 161 -16.73 25.80 -3.09
CA SER A 161 -16.49 24.64 -2.20
C SER A 161 -17.60 23.60 -2.32
N LEU A 162 -18.86 24.01 -2.13
CA LEU A 162 -20.04 23.14 -2.29
C LEU A 162 -20.22 22.65 -3.73
N GLU A 163 -19.87 23.47 -4.72
CA GLU A 163 -19.92 23.08 -6.13
C GLU A 163 -18.90 21.98 -6.47
N ASN A 164 -17.65 22.11 -6.02
CA ASN A 164 -16.60 21.12 -6.23
C ASN A 164 -16.90 19.79 -5.53
N ILE A 165 -17.49 19.81 -4.34
CA ILE A 165 -18.04 18.61 -3.67
C ILE A 165 -19.09 17.96 -4.60
N GLY A 166 -20.06 18.74 -5.10
CA GLY A 166 -21.10 18.27 -6.01
C GLY A 166 -20.59 17.72 -7.35
N VAL A 167 -19.58 18.34 -7.96
CA VAL A 167 -18.94 17.87 -9.19
C VAL A 167 -18.19 16.56 -8.95
N THR A 168 -17.42 16.46 -7.86
CA THR A 168 -16.67 15.23 -7.52
C THR A 168 -17.62 14.07 -7.19
N TYR A 169 -18.75 14.34 -6.54
CA TYR A 169 -19.77 13.31 -6.27
C TYR A 169 -20.48 12.85 -7.56
N LYS A 170 -20.78 13.78 -8.49
CA LYS A 170 -21.32 13.45 -9.83
C LYS A 170 -20.32 12.62 -10.65
N ALA A 171 -19.04 13.00 -10.65
CA ALA A 171 -17.97 12.25 -11.31
C ALA A 171 -17.82 10.84 -10.72
N SER A 172 -17.75 10.73 -9.39
CA SER A 172 -17.65 9.45 -8.68
C SER A 172 -18.85 8.54 -8.96
N LYS A 173 -20.07 9.08 -8.99
CA LYS A 173 -21.29 8.32 -9.34
C LYS A 173 -21.27 7.85 -10.80
N LYS A 174 -20.78 8.66 -11.74
CA LYS A 174 -20.65 8.27 -13.15
C LYS A 174 -19.54 7.24 -13.39
N LEU A 175 -18.44 7.32 -12.62
CA LEU A 175 -17.40 6.28 -12.60
C LEU A 175 -17.94 4.97 -12.04
N LEU A 176 -18.69 5.01 -10.94
CA LEU A 176 -19.31 3.82 -10.34
C LEU A 176 -20.23 3.10 -11.33
N SER A 177 -21.05 3.81 -12.12
CA SER A 177 -21.89 3.20 -13.16
C SER A 177 -21.13 2.74 -14.42
N LEU A 178 -19.81 2.99 -14.51
CA LEU A 178 -18.93 2.42 -15.54
C LEU A 178 -18.09 1.24 -15.00
N TYR A 179 -17.96 1.12 -13.67
CA TYR A 179 -17.19 0.07 -12.99
C TYR A 179 -18.04 -1.12 -12.51
N GLN A 180 -19.36 -1.09 -12.70
CA GLN A 180 -20.26 -2.18 -12.28
C GLN A 180 -19.99 -3.52 -13.00
N ASP A 181 -19.34 -3.51 -14.16
CA ASP A 181 -18.90 -4.72 -14.88
C ASP A 181 -17.50 -5.22 -14.44
N SER A 182 -16.75 -4.46 -13.63
CA SER A 182 -15.37 -4.75 -13.25
C SER A 182 -15.23 -5.04 -11.74
N ASN A 183 -15.32 -6.32 -11.38
CA ASN A 183 -15.25 -6.82 -9.99
C ASN A 183 -13.83 -6.78 -9.38
N ALA A 184 -13.28 -5.58 -9.14
CA ALA A 184 -11.96 -5.36 -8.57
C ALA A 184 -11.97 -4.47 -7.32
N ALA A 185 -12.40 -5.02 -6.18
CA ALA A 185 -12.31 -4.36 -4.87
C ALA A 185 -11.02 -4.79 -4.14
N GLY A 186 -10.05 -3.89 -4.07
CA GLY A 186 -8.86 -4.02 -3.23
C GLY A 186 -8.83 -2.92 -2.17
N ASN A 187 -8.91 -3.30 -0.90
CA ASN A 187 -8.90 -2.34 0.22
C ASN A 187 -7.46 -2.07 0.68
N THR A 188 -7.16 -0.80 0.94
CA THR A 188 -5.96 -0.37 1.68
C THR A 188 -6.23 -0.39 3.19
N ALA A 189 -5.29 -0.91 3.98
CA ALA A 189 -5.44 -1.03 5.43
C ALA A 189 -4.11 -0.83 6.16
N GLY A 190 -4.10 -0.03 7.23
CA GLY A 190 -2.90 0.32 7.98
C GLY A 190 -3.20 0.93 9.35
N VAL A 191 -2.16 1.07 10.17
CA VAL A 191 -2.18 1.74 11.48
C VAL A 191 -0.85 2.45 11.72
N ASP A 192 -0.90 3.62 12.35
CA ASP A 192 0.26 4.45 12.62
C ASP A 192 0.89 4.21 14.01
N GLU A 193 2.09 4.77 14.17
CA GLU A 193 2.74 5.00 15.45
C GLU A 193 3.38 6.40 15.45
N VAL A 194 3.53 7.00 16.64
CA VAL A 194 4.13 8.33 16.78
C VAL A 194 5.65 8.24 16.57
N ASN A 195 6.18 9.04 15.64
CA ASN A 195 7.61 9.13 15.38
C ASN A 195 8.36 9.67 16.61
N ASN A 196 9.10 8.81 17.31
CA ASN A 196 9.89 9.18 18.49
C ASN A 196 11.39 9.32 18.14
N PRO A 197 11.90 10.54 17.91
CA PRO A 197 13.29 10.77 17.48
C PRO A 197 14.35 10.52 18.57
N LYS A 198 13.96 9.99 19.74
CA LYS A 198 14.85 9.54 20.82
C LYS A 198 15.10 8.02 20.79
N LEU A 199 14.40 7.27 19.94
CA LEU A 199 14.64 5.84 19.75
C LEU A 199 15.81 5.62 18.77
N THR A 200 16.56 4.54 18.95
CA THR A 200 17.44 4.01 17.92
C THR A 200 16.59 3.30 16.84
N PRO A 201 17.06 3.18 15.57
CA PRO A 201 16.31 2.50 14.51
C PRO A 201 15.77 1.13 14.94
N ARG A 202 16.61 0.28 15.54
CA ARG A 202 16.20 -1.03 16.09
C ARG A 202 15.07 -0.97 17.13
N LYS A 203 14.97 0.10 17.92
CA LYS A 203 13.85 0.30 18.87
C LYS A 203 12.61 0.88 18.20
N ALA A 204 12.77 1.65 17.13
CA ALA A 204 11.67 2.16 16.30
C ALA A 204 11.14 1.13 15.29
N CYS A 205 11.76 -0.05 15.21
CA CYS A 205 11.30 -1.20 14.42
C CYS A 205 10.38 -2.16 15.20
N VAL A 206 10.15 -1.93 16.51
CA VAL A 206 9.34 -2.81 17.37
C VAL A 206 7.90 -2.33 17.39
N ASP A 207 7.07 -2.84 16.48
CA ASP A 207 5.70 -2.37 16.21
C ASP A 207 4.59 -3.43 16.41
N PRO A 208 4.51 -4.13 17.56
CA PRO A 208 3.57 -5.25 17.77
C PRO A 208 2.08 -4.86 17.66
N ILE A 209 1.75 -3.58 17.78
CA ILE A 209 0.39 -3.07 17.55
C ILE A 209 0.02 -3.22 16.05
N ARG A 210 0.96 -2.96 15.13
CA ARG A 210 0.76 -3.13 13.68
C ARG A 210 0.64 -4.61 13.31
N VAL A 211 1.46 -5.47 13.93
CA VAL A 211 1.32 -6.93 13.82
C VAL A 211 -0.10 -7.38 14.20
N LYS A 212 -0.60 -7.00 15.39
CA LYS A 212 -1.96 -7.38 15.81
C LYS A 212 -3.06 -6.78 14.92
N TYR A 213 -2.92 -5.52 14.51
CA TYR A 213 -3.87 -4.87 13.61
C TYR A 213 -4.06 -5.66 12.30
N HIS A 214 -2.96 -6.07 11.65
CA HIS A 214 -3.06 -6.84 10.41
C HIS A 214 -3.59 -8.26 10.65
N GLN A 215 -3.22 -8.92 11.75
CA GLN A 215 -3.79 -10.23 12.14
C GLN A 215 -5.32 -10.15 12.32
N ASP A 216 -5.81 -9.19 13.12
CA ASP A 216 -7.25 -9.04 13.39
C ASP A 216 -8.01 -8.58 12.13
N HIS A 217 -7.44 -7.72 11.29
CA HIS A 217 -8.09 -7.29 10.05
C HIS A 217 -8.17 -8.44 9.03
N LEU A 218 -7.08 -9.20 8.82
CA LEU A 218 -7.08 -10.36 7.92
C LEU A 218 -8.02 -11.48 8.43
N ALA A 219 -8.09 -11.69 9.75
CA ALA A 219 -9.10 -12.55 10.35
C ALA A 219 -10.53 -12.09 10.03
N ASN A 220 -10.83 -10.79 10.16
CA ASN A 220 -12.16 -10.25 9.83
C ASN A 220 -12.50 -10.34 8.33
N ILE A 221 -11.53 -10.16 7.43
CA ILE A 221 -11.73 -10.39 5.98
C ILE A 221 -12.05 -11.86 5.73
N LEU A 222 -11.28 -12.77 6.31
CA LEU A 222 -11.49 -14.22 6.19
C LEU A 222 -12.85 -14.66 6.77
N LEU A 223 -13.31 -14.02 7.85
CA LEU A 223 -14.67 -14.17 8.39
C LEU A 223 -15.73 -13.74 7.37
N ALA A 224 -15.64 -12.52 6.84
CA ALA A 224 -16.60 -11.99 5.86
C ALA A 224 -16.66 -12.84 4.57
N MET A 225 -15.52 -13.37 4.11
CA MET A 225 -15.45 -14.27 2.95
C MET A 225 -16.10 -15.64 3.24
N THR A 226 -15.96 -16.18 4.45
CA THR A 226 -16.31 -17.59 4.75
C THR A 226 -17.63 -17.79 5.50
N ARG A 227 -18.13 -16.75 6.18
CA ARG A 227 -19.43 -16.75 6.88
C ARG A 227 -20.48 -15.98 6.09
N ASP A 228 -20.12 -14.82 5.54
CA ASP A 228 -21.05 -13.86 4.95
C ASP A 228 -21.01 -13.83 3.40
N GLY A 229 -20.06 -14.55 2.79
CA GLY A 229 -19.95 -14.73 1.33
C GLY A 229 -19.36 -13.55 0.56
N VAL A 230 -18.68 -12.61 1.24
CA VAL A 230 -18.14 -11.39 0.62
C VAL A 230 -16.97 -11.73 -0.33
N ASN A 231 -17.08 -11.33 -1.60
CA ASN A 231 -16.07 -11.58 -2.63
C ASN A 231 -14.88 -10.59 -2.56
N VAL A 232 -13.99 -10.76 -1.58
CA VAL A 232 -12.73 -10.00 -1.48
C VAL A 232 -11.64 -10.70 -2.31
N LYS A 233 -10.90 -9.93 -3.12
CA LYS A 233 -9.87 -10.47 -4.04
C LYS A 233 -8.42 -10.11 -3.71
N GLY A 234 -8.20 -9.16 -2.81
CA GLY A 234 -6.85 -8.86 -2.34
C GLY A 234 -6.82 -7.93 -1.14
N TYR A 235 -5.63 -7.80 -0.56
CA TYR A 235 -5.35 -6.97 0.61
C TYR A 235 -4.08 -6.17 0.38
N PHE A 236 -4.16 -4.84 0.51
CA PHE A 236 -3.03 -3.95 0.31
C PHE A 236 -2.67 -3.25 1.63
N VAL A 237 -1.49 -3.54 2.17
CA VAL A 237 -1.00 -2.87 3.38
C VAL A 237 -0.69 -1.40 3.08
N TRP A 238 -1.32 -0.50 3.84
CA TRP A 238 -0.83 0.87 3.97
C TRP A 238 0.13 0.95 5.18
N SER A 239 1.41 1.30 5.02
CA SER A 239 2.15 1.63 3.79
C SER A 239 3.39 0.76 3.62
N TRP A 240 4.02 0.82 2.44
CA TRP A 240 5.28 0.11 2.20
C TRP A 240 6.35 0.48 3.22
N CYS A 241 6.67 1.77 3.29
CA CYS A 241 7.64 2.34 4.21
C CYS A 241 7.03 3.54 4.94
N ASP A 242 7.68 3.99 6.01
CA ASP A 242 7.38 5.28 6.62
C ASP A 242 7.57 6.39 5.57
N ASN A 243 6.74 7.43 5.62
CA ASN A 243 6.63 8.42 4.57
C ASN A 243 6.05 9.75 5.11
N PHE A 244 5.86 10.74 4.24
CA PHE A 244 5.22 12.01 4.59
C PHE A 244 3.69 11.85 4.71
N GLU A 245 3.12 11.97 5.91
CA GLU A 245 1.72 11.69 6.19
C GLU A 245 0.87 12.97 6.26
N TRP A 246 0.63 13.56 5.09
CA TRP A 246 -0.23 14.75 4.88
C TRP A 246 0.01 15.86 5.93
N THR A 247 -1.04 16.33 6.63
CA THR A 247 -0.97 17.37 7.67
C THR A 247 -0.08 17.03 8.86
N THR A 248 0.19 15.74 9.08
CA THR A 248 0.99 15.22 10.20
C THR A 248 2.48 15.22 9.87
N GLY A 249 2.86 15.48 8.60
CA GLY A 249 4.24 15.56 8.16
C GLY A 249 4.98 14.25 8.44
N TYR A 250 6.09 14.34 9.18
CA TYR A 250 6.87 13.16 9.61
C TYR A 250 6.62 12.79 11.08
N LEU A 251 5.54 13.24 11.71
CA LEU A 251 5.22 12.94 13.12
C LEU A 251 4.54 11.58 13.33
N ALA A 252 3.99 10.99 12.27
CA ALA A 252 3.43 9.63 12.24
C ALA A 252 4.27 8.71 11.35
N ARG A 253 4.12 7.39 11.56
CA ARG A 253 4.82 6.32 10.84
C ARG A 253 3.84 5.18 10.54
N PHE A 254 3.58 4.91 9.27
CA PHE A 254 2.62 3.89 8.78
C PHE A 254 3.28 2.67 8.12
N GLY A 255 4.61 2.68 7.93
CA GLY A 255 5.29 1.69 7.10
C GLY A 255 5.48 0.32 7.73
N LEU A 256 5.54 -0.71 6.89
CA LEU A 256 6.19 -1.99 7.21
C LEU A 256 7.72 -1.83 7.34
N MET A 257 8.32 -0.98 6.50
CA MET A 257 9.73 -0.60 6.58
C MET A 257 9.89 0.71 7.37
N TYR A 258 10.72 0.72 8.40
CA TYR A 258 11.19 1.94 9.06
C TYR A 258 12.16 2.68 8.13
N VAL A 259 12.03 4.01 8.05
CA VAL A 259 12.96 4.87 7.29
C VAL A 259 13.69 5.83 8.24
N ASP A 260 15.02 5.79 8.19
CA ASP A 260 15.88 6.73 8.94
C ASP A 260 16.06 8.03 8.15
N TYR A 261 15.21 9.01 8.46
CA TYR A 261 15.26 10.37 7.89
C TYR A 261 16.55 11.16 8.20
N LYS A 262 17.50 10.60 8.96
CA LYS A 262 18.80 11.22 9.28
C LYS A 262 20.00 10.43 8.73
N ASN A 263 19.81 9.19 8.32
CA ASN A 263 20.87 8.29 7.84
C ASN A 263 20.53 7.78 6.42
N ASP A 264 20.75 8.64 5.43
CA ASP A 264 20.55 8.38 3.99
C ASP A 264 19.21 7.74 3.60
N LEU A 265 18.13 8.00 4.37
CA LEU A 265 16.81 7.42 4.11
C LEU A 265 16.82 5.87 4.10
N ALA A 266 17.75 5.26 4.84
CA ALA A 266 17.94 3.81 4.89
C ALA A 266 16.67 3.08 5.39
N ARG A 267 16.30 2.00 4.68
CA ARG A 267 15.16 1.13 5.01
C ARG A 267 15.59 0.06 6.02
N TYR A 268 14.74 -0.20 7.03
CA TYR A 268 14.92 -1.28 8.00
C TYR A 268 13.58 -2.03 8.20
N PRO A 269 13.53 -3.37 8.13
CA PRO A 269 12.30 -4.12 8.42
C PRO A 269 11.83 -3.92 9.87
N LYS A 270 10.54 -3.62 10.06
CA LYS A 270 9.88 -3.67 11.38
C LYS A 270 9.42 -5.09 11.74
N ASP A 271 9.03 -5.33 13.00
CA ASP A 271 8.41 -6.60 13.42
C ASP A 271 7.20 -6.96 12.52
N SER A 272 6.43 -5.96 12.08
CA SER A 272 5.35 -6.12 11.10
C SER A 272 5.81 -6.58 9.72
N ALA A 273 6.92 -6.08 9.18
CA ALA A 273 7.50 -6.57 7.92
C ALA A 273 7.96 -8.04 8.05
N LEU A 274 8.61 -8.38 9.16
CA LEU A 274 9.08 -9.75 9.44
C LEU A 274 7.90 -10.71 9.64
N TRP A 275 6.84 -10.27 10.32
CA TRP A 275 5.60 -11.04 10.44
C TRP A 275 4.90 -11.20 9.10
N PHE A 276 4.81 -10.14 8.27
CA PHE A 276 4.16 -10.22 6.96
C PHE A 276 4.91 -11.17 6.02
N ALA A 277 6.25 -11.13 6.00
CA ALA A 277 7.07 -12.08 5.26
C ALA A 277 6.80 -13.54 5.69
N LYS A 278 6.65 -13.80 7.00
CA LYS A 278 6.31 -15.13 7.55
C LYS A 278 4.89 -15.57 7.17
N PHE A 279 3.91 -14.67 7.25
CA PHE A 279 2.53 -14.91 6.79
C PHE A 279 2.46 -15.22 5.29
N LEU A 280 3.36 -14.62 4.48
CA LEU A 280 3.41 -14.78 3.03
C LEU A 280 4.16 -16.03 2.53
N VAL A 281 4.74 -16.83 3.41
CA VAL A 281 5.33 -18.14 3.06
C VAL A 281 4.23 -19.09 2.55
N ARG A 282 4.41 -19.60 1.32
CA ARG A 282 3.49 -20.58 0.71
C ARG A 282 3.78 -21.98 1.26
N MET A 283 3.31 -22.28 2.48
CA MET A 283 3.42 -23.62 3.06
C MET A 283 2.87 -24.69 2.08
N PRO A 284 3.57 -25.81 1.83
CA PRO A 284 3.10 -26.81 0.88
C PRO A 284 1.82 -27.49 1.39
N LYS A 285 0.73 -27.43 0.59
CA LYS A 285 -0.44 -28.31 0.80
C LYS A 285 0.06 -29.75 0.81
N THR A 286 -0.23 -30.50 1.88
CA THR A 286 0.29 -31.84 2.15
C THR A 286 0.18 -32.75 0.92
N PRO A 287 1.28 -32.97 0.15
CA PRO A 287 1.15 -33.58 -1.16
C PRO A 287 1.35 -35.10 -1.07
N SER A 288 0.73 -35.82 -2.00
CA SER A 288 0.97 -37.25 -2.22
C SER A 288 2.42 -37.58 -2.60
N ASN A 289 3.21 -36.58 -3.01
CA ASN A 289 4.61 -36.73 -3.38
C ASN A 289 5.52 -35.73 -2.65
N LYS A 290 6.32 -36.24 -1.70
CA LYS A 290 7.19 -35.44 -0.81
C LYS A 290 8.26 -34.61 -1.55
N ARG A 291 8.72 -35.02 -2.75
CA ARG A 291 9.81 -34.31 -3.44
C ARG A 291 9.43 -32.91 -3.93
N ILE A 292 8.16 -32.68 -4.26
CA ILE A 292 7.70 -31.39 -4.79
C ILE A 292 7.47 -30.36 -3.67
N ALA A 293 7.05 -30.82 -2.48
CA ALA A 293 6.88 -29.96 -1.29
C ALA A 293 8.17 -29.18 -0.97
N ASN A 294 9.28 -29.90 -0.89
CA ASN A 294 10.56 -29.36 -0.41
C ASN A 294 11.15 -28.29 -1.35
N PHE A 295 10.79 -28.27 -2.64
CA PHE A 295 11.32 -27.31 -3.61
C PHE A 295 10.61 -25.95 -3.56
N VAL A 296 9.28 -25.96 -3.40
CA VAL A 296 8.48 -24.73 -3.27
C VAL A 296 8.75 -24.04 -1.92
N ASP A 297 8.92 -24.83 -0.85
CA ASP A 297 9.30 -24.33 0.46
C ASP A 297 10.65 -23.59 0.43
N THR A 298 11.68 -24.16 -0.23
CA THR A 298 13.03 -23.56 -0.20
C THR A 298 13.13 -22.12 -0.69
N GLU A 299 12.37 -21.69 -1.71
CA GLU A 299 12.44 -20.29 -2.17
C GLU A 299 11.73 -19.32 -1.23
N SER A 300 10.57 -19.68 -0.65
CA SER A 300 9.93 -18.85 0.37
C SER A 300 10.75 -18.77 1.66
N GLN A 301 11.42 -19.85 2.06
CA GLN A 301 12.30 -19.86 3.24
C GLN A 301 13.59 -19.04 3.02
N LYS A 302 14.18 -19.07 1.82
CA LYS A 302 15.30 -18.19 1.45
C LYS A 302 14.91 -16.71 1.51
N LYS A 303 13.78 -16.38 0.89
CA LYS A 303 13.20 -15.03 0.87
C LYS A 303 13.01 -14.47 2.28
N LEU A 304 12.48 -15.28 3.20
CA LEU A 304 12.33 -14.91 4.60
C LEU A 304 13.68 -14.63 5.28
N ARG A 305 14.70 -15.49 5.12
CA ARG A 305 16.03 -15.26 5.72
C ARG A 305 16.67 -13.97 5.22
N ALA A 306 16.53 -13.66 3.93
CA ALA A 306 16.98 -12.42 3.33
C ALA A 306 16.19 -11.16 3.75
N MET A 307 15.24 -11.28 4.70
CA MET A 307 14.61 -10.18 5.44
C MET A 307 15.05 -10.15 6.92
N GLU A 308 15.69 -11.19 7.44
CA GLU A 308 16.16 -11.31 8.83
C GLU A 308 17.68 -11.06 8.99
N GLU A 309 18.40 -10.94 7.87
CA GLU A 309 19.83 -10.60 7.73
C GLU A 309 20.05 -9.09 7.49
#